data_AF-A0A8S2R4U5-F1
#
_entry.id   AF-A0A8S2R4U5-F1
#
_cell.length_a   1.000
_cell.length_b   1.000
_cell.length_c   1.000
_cell.angle_alpha   90.00
_cell.angle_beta   90.00
_cell.angle_gamma   90.00
#
_symmetry.space_group_name_H-M   'P 1'
#
loop_
_entity.id
_entity.type
_entity.pdbx_description
1 polymer ?
#
loop_
_entity_poly.entity_id
_entity_poly.type
_entity_poly.pdbx_seq_one_letter_code
_entity_poly.pdbx_strand_id
1 'polypeptide(L)'
;AGFLLLTIEEDDVVRILRHLNSTNYWKHEAVQLAIDAYVFEHLMNEFYPKLNEHLIKNRILPETYCQKWFAALCVNVLPFEALFQFIENLLFYGTIYLFQFALSLAKHIQNDLLETNNSGTIYQYLRLDSSLAKFRDNAIGMAIVNEALSYNLATYDFEQLRKQAYDEKLKARMEAAKQCHQQHADTDTDTESESEDEDDSLECQLCNNLVPDYVCIKCNKFICDRCSKRSSEHTCSREALRRLDEESTDVNSIVSNINKLNIK
;
A
#
# COMPACT_ATOMS: atom_id res chain seq x y z
N ALA A 1 -7.64 7.93 -1.74
CA ALA A 1 -8.81 8.58 -2.36
C ALA A 1 -9.13 9.92 -1.68
N GLY A 2 -9.63 9.92 -0.42
CA GLY A 2 -10.12 11.13 0.25
C GLY A 2 -9.21 12.36 0.20
N PHE A 3 -7.90 12.18 0.40
CA PHE A 3 -6.93 13.28 0.30
C PHE A 3 -6.88 13.92 -1.11
N LEU A 4 -6.84 13.12 -2.17
CA LEU A 4 -6.74 13.62 -3.54
C LEU A 4 -8.02 14.35 -3.99
N LEU A 5 -9.18 13.89 -3.53
CA LEU A 5 -10.49 14.50 -3.82
C LEU A 5 -10.62 15.94 -3.28
N LEU A 6 -9.71 16.39 -2.42
CA LEU A 6 -9.67 17.78 -1.95
C LEU A 6 -9.19 18.76 -3.03
N THR A 7 -8.48 18.27 -4.06
CA THR A 7 -7.83 19.12 -5.08
C THR A 7 -8.05 18.65 -6.51
N ILE A 8 -8.49 17.41 -6.71
CA ILE A 8 -8.61 16.76 -8.01
C ILE A 8 -10.03 16.22 -8.19
N GLU A 9 -10.55 16.25 -9.42
CA GLU A 9 -11.84 15.68 -9.78
C GLU A 9 -11.86 14.15 -9.64
N GLU A 10 -13.05 13.59 -9.39
CA GLU A 10 -13.25 12.17 -9.07
C GLU A 10 -12.66 11.23 -10.14
N ASP A 11 -12.92 11.51 -11.42
CA ASP A 11 -12.43 10.68 -12.54
C ASP A 11 -10.89 10.61 -12.58
N ASP A 12 -10.22 11.72 -12.33
CA ASP A 12 -8.76 11.78 -12.32
C ASP A 12 -8.19 11.11 -11.06
N VAL A 13 -8.86 11.21 -9.91
CA VAL A 13 -8.48 10.44 -8.72
C VAL A 13 -8.56 8.94 -8.99
N VAL A 14 -9.62 8.46 -9.64
CA VAL A 14 -9.75 7.04 -10.00
C VAL A 14 -8.62 6.60 -10.94
N ARG A 15 -8.27 7.42 -11.95
CA ARG A 15 -7.13 7.14 -12.85
C ARG A 15 -5.81 7.07 -12.10
N ILE A 16 -5.54 8.03 -11.21
CA ILE A 16 -4.32 8.07 -10.41
C ILE A 16 -4.22 6.82 -9.52
N LEU A 17 -5.30 6.45 -8.83
CA LEU A 17 -5.31 5.30 -7.93
C LEU A 17 -5.12 3.98 -8.69
N ARG A 18 -5.74 3.82 -9.87
CA ARG A 18 -5.52 2.66 -10.74
C ARG A 18 -4.08 2.57 -11.21
N HIS A 19 -3.49 3.69 -11.63
CA HIS A 19 -2.09 3.71 -12.04
C HIS A 19 -1.15 3.36 -10.89
N LEU A 20 -1.35 3.99 -9.73
CA LEU A 20 -0.56 3.74 -8.53
C LEU A 20 -0.64 2.26 -8.13
N ASN A 21 -1.83 1.66 -8.18
CA ASN A 21 -2.03 0.25 -7.84
C ASN A 21 -1.85 -0.73 -9.01
N SER A 22 -1.30 -0.30 -10.15
CA SER A 22 -1.09 -1.17 -11.33
C SER A 22 -0.21 -2.38 -11.04
N THR A 23 0.73 -2.24 -10.10
CA THR A 23 1.60 -3.33 -9.63
C THR A 23 0.93 -4.23 -8.58
N ASN A 24 -0.36 -4.03 -8.30
CA ASN A 24 -1.12 -4.78 -7.31
C ASN A 24 -0.53 -4.69 -5.89
N TYR A 25 0.12 -3.58 -5.57
CA TYR A 25 0.82 -3.37 -4.31
C TYR A 25 -0.15 -3.30 -3.12
N TRP A 26 -1.26 -2.58 -3.28
CA TRP A 26 -2.31 -2.42 -2.28
C TRP A 26 -3.43 -3.44 -2.52
N LYS A 27 -3.09 -4.73 -2.43
CA LYS A 27 -4.05 -5.84 -2.41
C LYS A 27 -4.39 -6.27 -0.97
N HIS A 28 -5.50 -6.99 -0.82
CA HIS A 28 -5.92 -7.57 0.45
C HIS A 28 -4.84 -8.46 1.08
N GLU A 29 -4.27 -9.36 0.29
CA GLU A 29 -3.07 -10.09 0.66
C GLU A 29 -1.87 -9.15 0.52
N ALA A 30 -1.53 -8.43 1.59
CA ALA A 30 -0.46 -7.43 1.65
C ALA A 30 0.96 -8.05 1.57
N VAL A 31 1.15 -9.03 0.69
CA VAL A 31 2.40 -9.76 0.49
C VAL A 31 3.48 -8.82 -0.05
N GLN A 32 3.16 -7.97 -1.01
CA GLN A 32 4.13 -7.03 -1.58
C GLN A 32 4.61 -6.01 -0.54
N LEU A 33 3.69 -5.54 0.31
CA LEU A 33 4.03 -4.69 1.45
C LEU A 33 4.98 -5.41 2.42
N ALA A 34 4.68 -6.67 2.75
CA ALA A 34 5.53 -7.48 3.63
C ALA A 34 6.94 -7.66 3.04
N ILE A 35 7.05 -7.96 1.74
CA ILE A 35 8.34 -8.07 1.06
C ILE A 35 9.09 -6.73 1.16
N ASP A 36 8.44 -5.63 0.80
CA ASP A 36 9.06 -4.31 0.81
C ASP A 36 9.41 -3.84 2.23
N ALA A 37 8.71 -4.32 3.27
CA ALA A 37 9.09 -4.07 4.66
C ALA A 37 10.45 -4.71 5.01
N TYR A 38 10.72 -5.93 4.53
CA TYR A 38 12.04 -6.58 4.72
C TYR A 38 13.12 -6.02 3.79
N VAL A 39 12.76 -5.53 2.59
CA VAL A 39 13.68 -4.73 1.77
C VAL A 39 14.07 -3.45 2.49
N PHE A 40 13.10 -2.78 3.15
CA PHE A 40 13.37 -1.62 3.96
C PHE A 40 14.26 -1.95 5.16
N GLU A 41 14.04 -3.07 5.85
CA GLU A 41 14.93 -3.55 6.92
C GLU A 41 16.38 -3.72 6.41
N HIS A 42 16.55 -4.28 5.21
CA HIS A 42 17.87 -4.40 4.58
C HIS A 42 18.51 -3.03 4.32
N LEU A 43 17.79 -2.09 3.70
CA LEU A 43 18.29 -0.73 3.47
C LEU A 43 18.60 -0.02 4.80
N MET A 44 17.73 -0.13 5.80
CA MET A 44 17.95 0.44 7.12
C MET A 44 19.21 -0.14 7.79
N ASN A 45 19.55 -1.40 7.54
CA ASN A 45 20.81 -1.99 8.00
C ASN A 45 22.03 -1.28 7.41
N GLU A 46 21.97 -0.92 6.12
CA GLU A 46 23.10 -0.30 5.44
C GLU A 46 23.26 1.18 5.81
N PHE A 47 22.16 1.92 5.86
CA PHE A 47 22.19 3.36 6.16
C PHE A 47 22.25 3.65 7.67
N TYR A 48 21.57 2.85 8.50
CA TYR A 48 21.44 3.05 9.95
C TYR A 48 21.62 1.75 10.74
N PRO A 49 22.81 1.11 10.68
CA PRO A 49 23.03 -0.22 11.29
C PRO A 49 22.72 -0.24 12.78
N LYS A 50 23.10 0.81 13.52
CA LYS A 50 22.82 0.93 14.96
C LYS A 50 21.31 0.94 15.26
N LEU A 51 20.52 1.61 14.43
CA LEU A 51 19.07 1.66 14.59
C LEU A 51 18.48 0.28 14.28
N ASN A 52 18.91 -0.35 13.19
CA ASN A 52 18.41 -1.67 12.83
C ASN A 52 18.72 -2.72 13.91
N GLU A 53 19.97 -2.78 14.38
CA GLU A 53 20.37 -3.68 15.48
C GLU A 53 19.53 -3.45 16.74
N HIS A 54 19.24 -2.19 17.06
CA HIS A 54 18.38 -1.84 18.19
C HIS A 54 16.94 -2.35 18.01
N LEU A 55 16.36 -2.19 16.83
CA LEU A 55 15.00 -2.70 16.54
C LEU A 55 14.96 -4.23 16.58
N ILE A 56 15.96 -4.91 16.02
CA ILE A 56 16.10 -6.37 16.09
C ILE A 56 16.22 -6.84 17.55
N LYS A 57 17.06 -6.18 18.35
CA LYS A 57 17.24 -6.49 19.78
C LYS A 57 15.93 -6.36 20.55
N ASN A 58 15.11 -5.37 20.21
CA ASN A 58 13.79 -5.14 20.81
C ASN A 58 12.66 -5.96 20.16
N ARG A 59 12.99 -6.90 19.25
CA ARG A 59 12.03 -7.78 18.54
C ARG A 59 10.95 -7.02 17.79
N ILE A 60 11.30 -5.88 17.21
CA ILE A 60 10.42 -5.09 16.38
C ILE A 60 10.51 -5.61 14.95
N LEU A 61 9.38 -6.08 14.40
CA LEU A 61 9.33 -6.61 13.03
C LEU A 61 8.98 -5.49 12.04
N PRO A 62 9.65 -5.39 10.88
CA PRO A 62 9.41 -4.32 9.91
C PRO A 62 7.96 -4.24 9.42
N GLU A 63 7.32 -5.39 9.24
CA GLU A 63 5.93 -5.51 8.78
C GLU A 63 4.94 -4.74 9.68
N THR A 64 5.23 -4.64 10.98
CA THR A 64 4.31 -4.10 11.98
C THR A 64 4.24 -2.57 12.01
N TYR A 65 5.24 -1.88 11.43
CA TYR A 65 5.26 -0.43 11.34
C TYR A 65 5.27 0.08 9.90
N CYS A 66 5.86 -0.67 8.95
CA CYS A 66 5.87 -0.28 7.53
C CYS A 66 4.46 -0.16 6.95
N GLN A 67 3.45 -0.84 7.52
CA GLN A 67 2.05 -0.68 7.10
C GLN A 67 1.57 0.79 7.22
N LYS A 68 1.99 1.53 8.25
CA LYS A 68 1.64 2.95 8.40
C LYS A 68 2.28 3.80 7.31
N TRP A 69 3.50 3.46 6.91
CA TRP A 69 4.29 4.28 5.99
C TRP A 69 3.96 3.96 4.53
N PHE A 70 3.86 2.68 4.18
CA PHE A 70 3.78 2.22 2.79
C PHE A 70 2.33 1.92 2.39
N ALA A 71 1.53 1.30 3.27
CA ALA A 71 0.14 0.99 2.95
C ALA A 71 -0.75 2.24 3.10
N ALA A 72 -0.65 2.93 4.24
CA ALA A 72 -1.46 4.11 4.54
C ALA A 72 -0.88 5.42 4.00
N LEU A 73 0.29 5.38 3.34
CA LEU A 73 0.93 6.52 2.67
C LEU A 73 1.10 7.75 3.59
N CYS A 74 1.26 7.53 4.90
CA CYS A 74 1.37 8.58 5.91
C CYS A 74 0.25 9.64 5.92
N VAL A 75 -0.89 9.39 5.28
CA VAL A 75 -1.99 10.36 5.10
C VAL A 75 -2.53 10.88 6.44
N ASN A 76 -2.53 10.03 7.47
CA ASN A 76 -3.07 10.36 8.79
C ASN A 76 -2.04 11.02 9.73
N VAL A 77 -0.80 11.22 9.26
CA VAL A 77 0.32 11.63 10.11
C VAL A 77 0.98 12.89 9.59
N LEU A 78 1.29 12.95 8.30
CA LEU A 78 1.97 14.11 7.73
C LEU A 78 1.05 15.33 7.75
N PRO A 79 1.60 16.53 8.02
CA PRO A 79 0.87 17.76 7.84
C PRO A 79 0.53 17.95 6.36
N PHE A 80 -0.53 18.70 6.10
CA PHE A 80 -1.15 18.80 4.76
C PHE A 80 -0.17 19.21 3.65
N GLU A 81 0.69 20.20 3.94
CA GLU A 81 1.70 20.69 3.00
C GLU A 81 2.74 19.61 2.64
N ALA A 82 3.30 18.95 3.66
CA ALA A 82 4.24 17.85 3.46
C ALA A 82 3.59 16.64 2.77
N LEU A 83 2.31 16.39 3.07
CA LEU A 83 1.57 15.29 2.46
C LEU A 83 1.35 15.51 0.96
N PHE A 84 1.09 16.74 0.50
CA PHE A 84 1.02 17.01 -0.94
C PHE A 84 2.34 16.70 -1.63
N GLN A 85 3.43 17.26 -1.14
CA GLN A 85 4.74 17.05 -1.75
C GLN A 85 5.15 15.57 -1.68
N PHE A 86 4.81 14.86 -0.60
CA PHE A 86 5.01 13.42 -0.50
C PHE A 86 4.25 12.65 -1.60
N ILE A 87 2.99 12.97 -1.84
CA ILE A 87 2.18 12.32 -2.88
C ILE A 87 2.68 12.69 -4.28
N GLU A 88 3.03 13.95 -4.53
CA GLU A 88 3.63 14.37 -5.82
C GLU A 88 4.91 13.60 -6.11
N ASN A 89 5.82 13.50 -5.14
CA ASN A 89 7.05 12.72 -5.28
C ASN A 89 6.75 11.23 -5.50
N LEU A 90 5.77 10.66 -4.79
CA LEU A 90 5.36 9.27 -4.99
C LEU A 90 4.84 9.02 -6.40
N LEU A 91 4.04 9.94 -6.95
CA LEU A 91 3.50 9.82 -8.30
C LEU A 91 4.59 10.00 -9.37
N PHE A 92 5.58 10.86 -9.12
CA PHE A 92 6.65 11.14 -10.07
C PHE A 92 7.76 10.08 -10.06
N TYR A 93 8.23 9.68 -8.88
CA TYR A 93 9.35 8.74 -8.71
C TYR A 93 8.90 7.29 -8.48
N GLY A 94 7.60 7.06 -8.29
CA GLY A 94 7.03 5.73 -8.07
C GLY A 94 7.31 5.16 -6.68
N THR A 95 7.09 3.85 -6.52
CA THR A 95 7.16 3.17 -5.21
C THR A 95 8.56 3.16 -4.58
N ILE A 96 9.62 3.40 -5.35
CA ILE A 96 11.00 3.54 -4.82
C ILE A 96 11.10 4.73 -3.85
N TYR A 97 10.32 5.79 -4.09
CA TYR A 97 10.29 6.95 -3.21
C TYR A 97 9.81 6.61 -1.79
N LEU A 98 9.00 5.55 -1.60
CA LEU A 98 8.58 5.12 -0.27
C LEU A 98 9.78 4.71 0.60
N PHE A 99 10.79 4.07 0.01
CA PHE A 99 12.02 3.69 0.72
C PHE A 99 12.87 4.91 1.06
N GLN A 100 13.02 5.84 0.12
CA GLN A 100 13.71 7.11 0.33
C GLN A 100 13.08 7.92 1.48
N PHE A 101 11.75 8.03 1.46
CA PHE A 101 11.00 8.69 2.51
C PHE A 101 11.16 7.97 3.86
N ALA A 102 11.09 6.64 3.88
CA ALA A 102 11.22 5.85 5.10
C ALA A 102 12.61 5.94 5.72
N LEU A 103 13.67 5.99 4.90
CA LEU A 103 15.04 6.24 5.38
C LEU A 103 15.16 7.64 5.99
N SER A 104 14.61 8.66 5.32
CA SER A 104 14.56 10.02 5.83
C SER A 104 13.81 10.10 7.17
N LEU A 105 12.65 9.45 7.25
CA LEU A 105 11.85 9.38 8.47
C LEU A 105 12.63 8.68 9.59
N ALA A 106 13.22 7.51 9.30
CA ALA A 106 14.03 6.76 10.25
C ALA A 106 15.19 7.60 10.81
N LYS A 107 15.89 8.37 9.97
CA LYS A 107 16.94 9.30 10.39
C LYS A 107 16.44 10.32 11.41
N HIS A 108 15.28 10.93 11.16
CA HIS A 108 14.72 11.97 12.02
C HIS A 108 14.27 11.42 13.39
N ILE A 109 13.84 10.16 13.44
CA ILE A 109 13.35 9.54 14.68
C ILE A 109 14.40 8.68 15.38
N GLN A 110 15.55 8.46 14.74
CA GLN A 110 16.58 7.52 15.20
C GLN A 110 17.04 7.83 16.63
N ASN A 111 17.30 9.09 16.96
CA ASN A 111 17.80 9.46 18.29
C ASN A 111 16.77 9.13 19.37
N ASP A 112 15.51 9.53 19.16
CA ASP A 112 14.40 9.23 20.07
C ASP A 112 14.19 7.71 20.24
N LEU A 113 14.37 6.93 19.16
CA LEU A 113 14.26 5.46 19.19
C LEU A 113 15.40 4.81 19.98
N LEU A 114 16.63 5.31 19.86
CA LEU A 114 17.81 4.76 20.54
C LEU A 114 17.83 5.08 22.04
N GLU A 115 17.13 6.13 22.47
CA GLU A 115 17.04 6.51 23.89
C GLU A 115 16.15 5.57 24.72
N THR A 116 15.30 4.77 24.08
CA THR A 116 14.37 3.86 24.76
C THR A 116 14.57 2.40 24.36
N ASN A 117 14.44 1.50 25.34
CA ASN A 117 14.37 0.05 25.12
C ASN A 117 12.95 -0.49 25.36
N ASN A 118 11.96 0.39 25.57
CA ASN A 118 10.58 -0.02 25.73
C ASN A 118 9.95 -0.24 24.36
N SER A 119 9.60 -1.48 24.02
CA SER A 119 9.00 -1.83 22.73
C SER A 119 7.70 -1.08 22.44
N GLY A 120 6.87 -0.81 23.46
CA GLY A 120 5.64 -0.03 23.33
C GLY A 120 5.92 1.41 22.91
N THR A 121 6.92 2.06 23.53
CA THR A 121 7.35 3.41 23.15
C THR A 121 7.98 3.43 21.76
N ILE A 122 8.80 2.43 21.42
CA ILE A 122 9.35 2.27 20.07
C ILE A 122 8.21 2.17 19.04
N TYR A 123 7.18 1.37 19.31
CA TYR A 123 6.01 1.28 18.44
C TYR A 123 5.23 2.59 18.31
N GLN A 124 5.13 3.39 19.38
CA GLN A 124 4.51 4.71 19.29
C GLN A 124 5.25 5.61 18.31
N TYR A 125 6.59 5.64 18.38
CA TYR A 125 7.43 6.40 17.44
C TYR A 125 7.28 5.89 16.01
N LEU A 126 7.42 4.58 15.80
CA LEU A 126 7.36 3.99 14.47
C LEU A 126 5.97 4.12 13.82
N ARG A 127 4.89 4.09 14.62
CA ARG A 127 3.51 4.31 14.14
C ARG A 127 3.15 5.79 13.99
N LEU A 128 4.07 6.67 14.36
CA LEU A 128 3.96 8.11 14.34
C LEU A 128 2.69 8.56 15.08
N ASP A 129 2.54 8.07 16.31
CA ASP A 129 1.35 8.34 17.11
C ASP A 129 1.21 9.84 17.40
N SER A 130 -0.04 10.30 17.40
CA SER A 130 -0.46 11.66 17.70
C SER A 130 0.07 12.21 19.02
N SER A 131 0.25 11.32 20.00
CA SER A 131 0.84 11.60 21.31
C SER A 131 2.29 12.09 21.23
N LEU A 132 2.99 11.84 20.12
CA LEU A 132 4.39 12.21 19.92
C LEU A 132 4.59 13.53 19.16
N ALA A 133 3.51 14.24 18.80
CA ALA A 133 3.35 15.63 18.31
C ALA A 133 4.34 16.22 17.27
N LYS A 134 5.64 15.92 17.32
CA LYS A 134 6.73 16.44 16.50
C LYS A 134 6.47 16.28 14.99
N PHE A 135 5.87 15.16 14.54
CA PHE A 135 5.62 14.93 13.10
C PHE A 135 4.48 15.75 12.52
N ARG A 136 3.64 16.38 13.36
CA ARG A 136 2.58 17.29 12.91
C ARG A 136 3.10 18.71 12.65
N ASP A 137 4.33 19.00 13.04
CA ASP A 137 4.98 20.26 12.69
C ASP A 137 5.28 20.27 11.18
N ASN A 138 4.74 21.26 10.47
CA ASN A 138 4.96 21.44 9.03
C ASN A 138 6.45 21.49 8.69
N ALA A 139 7.28 22.17 9.49
CA ALA A 139 8.70 22.30 9.21
C ALA A 139 9.41 20.94 9.27
N ILE A 140 9.06 20.11 10.25
CA ILE A 140 9.62 18.76 10.40
C ILE A 140 9.12 17.84 9.29
N GLY A 141 7.82 17.85 8.99
CA GLY A 141 7.24 17.07 7.90
C GLY A 141 7.88 17.41 6.55
N MET A 142 8.04 18.69 6.25
CA MET A 142 8.69 19.17 5.02
C MET A 142 10.18 18.82 4.99
N ALA A 143 10.89 18.90 6.13
CA ALA A 143 12.29 18.49 6.20
C ALA A 143 12.46 17.00 5.84
N ILE A 144 11.61 16.13 6.38
CA ILE A 144 11.61 14.68 6.08
C ILE A 144 11.38 14.44 4.59
N VAL A 145 10.35 15.07 4.01
CA VAL A 145 9.97 14.89 2.60
C VAL A 145 11.06 15.41 1.65
N ASN A 146 11.64 16.57 1.92
CA ASN A 146 12.70 17.13 1.09
C ASN A 146 14.01 16.32 1.19
N GLU A 147 14.36 15.85 2.38
CA GLU A 147 15.56 15.04 2.57
C GLU A 147 15.43 13.65 1.92
N ALA A 148 14.22 13.11 1.74
CA ALA A 148 14.00 11.81 1.12
C ALA A 148 14.73 11.67 -0.23
N LEU A 149 14.68 12.70 -1.09
CA LEU A 149 15.30 12.64 -2.41
C LEU A 149 16.83 12.64 -2.38
N SER A 150 17.46 12.89 -1.22
CA SER A 150 18.93 12.80 -1.07
C SER A 150 19.45 11.36 -1.04
N TYR A 151 18.61 10.38 -0.73
CA TYR A 151 19.00 8.97 -0.72
C TYR A 151 19.06 8.44 -2.15
N ASN A 152 20.28 8.20 -2.65
CA ASN A 152 20.47 7.58 -3.94
C ASN A 152 20.26 6.06 -3.85
N LEU A 153 19.08 5.61 -4.25
CA LEU A 153 18.73 4.19 -4.29
C LEU A 153 18.83 3.58 -5.71
N ALA A 154 19.30 4.34 -6.71
CA ALA A 154 19.38 3.89 -8.10
C ALA A 154 20.41 2.76 -8.31
N THR A 155 21.36 2.60 -7.39
CA THR A 155 22.37 1.55 -7.44
C THR A 155 21.87 0.18 -7.00
N TYR A 156 20.69 0.12 -6.36
CA TYR A 156 20.14 -1.10 -5.82
C TYR A 156 19.25 -1.81 -6.83
N ASP A 157 19.45 -3.12 -6.96
CA ASP A 157 18.53 -3.98 -7.68
C ASP A 157 17.35 -4.35 -6.76
N PHE A 158 16.28 -3.56 -6.82
CA PHE A 158 15.07 -3.81 -6.04
C PHE A 158 14.38 -5.13 -6.39
N GLU A 159 14.52 -5.63 -7.61
CA GLU A 159 13.95 -6.92 -7.99
C GLU A 159 14.69 -8.06 -7.27
N GLN A 160 16.01 -8.00 -7.26
CA GLN A 160 16.84 -8.94 -6.51
C GLN A 160 16.58 -8.85 -5.00
N LEU A 161 16.54 -7.64 -4.43
CA LEU A 161 16.28 -7.44 -3.01
C LEU A 161 14.92 -7.99 -2.58
N ARG A 162 13.87 -7.74 -3.38
CA ARG A 162 12.52 -8.26 -3.13
C ARG A 162 12.49 -9.78 -3.18
N LYS A 163 13.19 -10.39 -4.13
CA LYS A 163 13.30 -11.85 -4.22
C LYS A 163 13.98 -12.44 -2.99
N GLN A 164 15.11 -11.86 -2.57
CA GLN A 164 15.82 -12.28 -1.37
C GLN A 164 14.95 -12.14 -0.11
N ALA A 165 14.30 -11.00 0.06
CA ALA A 165 13.38 -10.75 1.17
C ALA A 165 12.23 -11.77 1.21
N TYR A 166 11.63 -12.10 0.06
CA TYR A 166 10.60 -13.13 -0.01
C TYR A 166 11.13 -14.52 0.36
N ASP A 167 12.22 -14.95 -0.27
CA ASP A 167 12.78 -16.29 -0.10
C ASP A 167 13.26 -16.54 1.34
N GLU A 168 13.89 -15.55 1.98
CA GLU A 168 14.46 -15.68 3.32
C GLU A 168 13.45 -15.50 4.45
N LYS A 169 12.50 -14.55 4.30
CA LYS A 169 11.66 -14.11 5.43
C LYS A 169 10.20 -14.56 5.33
N LEU A 170 9.68 -14.74 4.12
CA LEU A 170 8.24 -14.91 3.90
C LEU A 170 7.85 -16.26 3.34
N LYS A 171 8.68 -16.86 2.49
CA LYS A 171 8.34 -18.08 1.75
C LYS A 171 7.84 -19.22 2.64
N ALA A 172 8.59 -19.57 3.69
CA ALA A 172 8.21 -20.63 4.60
C ALA A 172 6.86 -20.37 5.30
N ARG A 173 6.64 -19.12 5.75
CA ARG A 173 5.38 -18.72 6.40
C ARG A 173 4.20 -18.75 5.42
N MET A 174 4.41 -18.32 4.18
CA MET A 174 3.38 -18.30 3.13
C MET A 174 3.01 -19.71 2.66
N GLU A 175 4.00 -20.59 2.49
CA GLU A 175 3.77 -21.99 2.13
C GLU A 175 3.03 -22.74 3.24
N ALA A 176 3.41 -22.54 4.50
CA ALA A 176 2.71 -23.12 5.65
C ALA A 176 1.25 -22.64 5.75
N ALA A 177 1.01 -21.34 5.52
CA ALA A 177 -0.34 -20.79 5.50
C ALA A 177 -1.21 -21.43 4.40
N LYS A 178 -0.68 -21.60 3.19
CA LYS A 178 -1.38 -22.26 2.08
C LYS A 178 -1.73 -23.71 2.40
N GLN A 179 -0.80 -24.45 3.01
CA GLN A 179 -1.04 -25.85 3.40
C GLN A 179 -2.13 -25.96 4.46
N CYS A 180 -2.14 -25.07 5.45
CA CYS A 180 -3.18 -25.04 6.48
C CYS A 180 -4.58 -24.80 5.88
N HIS A 181 -4.70 -23.82 4.96
CA HIS A 181 -5.97 -23.53 4.29
C HIS A 181 -6.45 -24.70 3.42
N GLN A 182 -5.54 -25.40 2.75
CA GLN A 182 -5.89 -26.58 1.93
C GLN A 182 -6.36 -27.76 2.79
N GLN A 183 -5.70 -28.01 3.92
CA GLN A 183 -6.09 -29.07 4.84
C GLN A 183 -7.47 -28.82 5.49
N HIS A 184 -7.81 -27.56 5.78
CA HIS A 184 -9.12 -27.20 6.31
C HIS A 184 -10.21 -27.28 5.22
N ALA A 185 -9.89 -26.99 3.96
CA ALA A 185 -10.83 -27.14 2.85
C ALA A 185 -11.16 -28.63 2.53
N ASP A 186 -10.23 -29.55 2.79
CA ASP A 186 -10.43 -30.99 2.54
C ASP A 186 -11.18 -31.72 3.68
N THR A 187 -11.35 -31.08 4.85
CA THR A 187 -11.99 -31.70 6.04
C THR A 187 -13.47 -31.26 6.22
N ASP A 188 -13.88 -30.16 5.59
CA ASP A 188 -15.26 -29.65 5.61
C ASP A 188 -16.13 -30.29 4.50
N THR A 189 -16.20 -31.62 4.47
CA THR A 189 -17.40 -32.31 3.97
C THR A 189 -18.34 -32.52 5.16
N ASP A 190 -19.43 -31.77 5.17
CA ASP A 190 -20.63 -31.92 6.02
C ASP A 190 -20.72 -31.15 7.35
N THR A 191 -20.15 -29.97 7.47
CA THR A 191 -20.73 -28.94 8.36
C THR A 191 -20.41 -27.55 7.81
N GLU A 192 -21.45 -26.76 7.53
CA GLU A 192 -21.35 -25.34 7.24
C GLU A 192 -20.51 -24.68 8.33
N SER A 193 -19.24 -24.42 8.03
CA SER A 193 -18.46 -23.45 8.78
C SER A 193 -19.02 -22.09 8.41
N GLU A 194 -19.56 -21.41 9.42
CA GLU A 194 -20.07 -20.04 9.37
C GLU A 194 -19.00 -19.10 8.78
N SER A 195 -18.92 -19.02 7.45
CA SER A 195 -18.86 -17.71 6.82
C SER A 195 -20.14 -17.00 7.22
N GLU A 196 -20.04 -15.84 7.85
CA GLU A 196 -21.16 -14.91 8.03
C GLU A 196 -21.63 -14.37 6.67
N ASP A 197 -21.99 -15.25 5.74
CA ASP A 197 -22.54 -14.96 4.42
C ASP A 197 -23.72 -15.91 4.14
N GLU A 198 -24.59 -16.13 5.13
CA GLU A 198 -25.98 -16.43 4.84
C GLU A 198 -26.75 -15.10 4.76
N ASP A 199 -26.70 -14.48 3.58
CA ASP A 199 -27.87 -13.75 3.11
C ASP A 199 -28.17 -14.20 1.69
N ASP A 200 -29.12 -15.11 1.59
CA ASP A 200 -29.70 -15.66 0.37
C ASP A 200 -30.63 -14.61 -0.30
N SER A 201 -30.13 -13.38 -0.40
CA SER A 201 -30.80 -12.23 -1.00
C SER A 201 -29.94 -11.58 -2.08
N LEU A 202 -29.95 -12.24 -3.24
CA LEU A 202 -29.93 -11.65 -4.60
C LEU A 202 -28.84 -10.64 -5.03
N GLU A 203 -27.92 -10.16 -4.20
CA GLU A 203 -26.94 -9.13 -4.59
C GLU A 203 -25.48 -9.54 -4.27
N CYS A 204 -24.63 -9.58 -5.31
CA CYS A 204 -23.21 -9.87 -5.12
C CYS A 204 -22.49 -8.68 -4.45
N GLN A 205 -22.08 -8.84 -3.19
CA GLN A 205 -21.38 -7.79 -2.43
C GLN A 205 -20.07 -7.30 -3.08
N LEU A 206 -19.33 -8.15 -3.81
CA LEU A 206 -18.14 -7.73 -4.57
C LEU A 206 -18.48 -6.75 -5.72
N CYS A 207 -19.62 -6.94 -6.37
CA CYS A 207 -20.13 -6.03 -7.40
C CYS A 207 -20.74 -4.77 -6.76
N ASN A 208 -21.35 -4.89 -5.58
CA ASN A 208 -21.96 -3.78 -4.84
C ASN A 208 -20.90 -2.87 -4.17
N ASN A 209 -19.75 -3.42 -3.79
CA ASN A 209 -18.63 -2.69 -3.19
C ASN A 209 -17.69 -2.02 -4.21
N LEU A 210 -18.11 -1.90 -5.48
CA LEU A 210 -17.37 -1.22 -6.57
C LEU A 210 -15.90 -1.65 -6.76
N VAL A 211 -15.60 -2.94 -6.66
CA VAL A 211 -14.32 -3.50 -7.17
C VAL A 211 -14.55 -4.38 -8.43
N PRO A 212 -15.08 -3.81 -9.53
CA PRO A 212 -15.34 -4.59 -10.74
C PRO A 212 -14.10 -4.74 -11.62
N ASP A 213 -13.98 -5.90 -12.24
CA ASP A 213 -12.98 -6.17 -13.28
C ASP A 213 -13.51 -5.75 -14.67
N TYR A 214 -14.83 -5.74 -14.84
CA TYR A 214 -15.51 -5.49 -16.10
C TYR A 214 -16.71 -4.55 -15.97
N VAL A 215 -17.02 -3.84 -17.05
CA VAL A 215 -18.29 -3.14 -17.26
C VAL A 215 -19.01 -3.74 -18.45
N CYS A 216 -20.31 -4.06 -18.29
CA CYS A 216 -21.13 -4.48 -19.43
C CYS A 216 -21.63 -3.26 -20.21
N ILE A 217 -21.23 -3.11 -21.46
CA ILE A 217 -21.66 -1.99 -22.32
C ILE A 217 -23.14 -2.05 -22.73
N LYS A 218 -23.81 -3.19 -22.55
CA LYS A 218 -25.24 -3.36 -22.91
C LYS A 218 -26.19 -2.97 -21.78
N CYS A 219 -25.87 -3.35 -20.55
CA CYS A 219 -26.74 -3.10 -19.39
C CYS A 219 -26.11 -2.13 -18.37
N ASN A 220 -24.93 -1.59 -18.68
CA ASN A 220 -24.18 -0.63 -17.87
C ASN A 220 -23.98 -1.07 -16.41
N LYS A 221 -23.86 -2.38 -16.17
CA LYS A 221 -23.60 -2.96 -14.83
C LYS A 221 -22.11 -3.26 -14.67
N PHE A 222 -21.61 -3.04 -13.45
CA PHE A 222 -20.27 -3.39 -13.01
C PHE A 222 -20.22 -4.84 -12.53
N ILE A 223 -19.20 -5.58 -12.96
CA ILE A 223 -19.15 -7.04 -12.81
C ILE A 223 -17.73 -7.47 -12.42
N CYS A 224 -17.61 -8.25 -11.35
CA CYS A 224 -16.35 -8.88 -10.96
C CYS A 224 -16.04 -10.13 -11.80
N ASP A 225 -14.81 -10.64 -11.79
CA ASP A 225 -14.41 -11.80 -12.61
C ASP A 225 -15.19 -13.08 -12.25
N ARG A 226 -15.65 -13.22 -11.00
CA ARG A 226 -16.55 -14.31 -10.60
C ARG A 226 -17.93 -14.21 -11.24
N CYS A 227 -18.55 -13.03 -11.19
CA CYS A 227 -19.87 -12.78 -11.79
C CYS A 227 -19.85 -12.76 -13.33
N SER A 228 -18.68 -12.58 -13.95
CA SER A 228 -18.50 -12.77 -15.40
C SER A 228 -18.73 -14.22 -15.85
N LYS A 229 -18.50 -15.19 -14.96
CA LYS A 229 -18.55 -16.65 -15.21
C LYS A 229 -19.84 -17.29 -14.70
N ARG A 230 -20.44 -16.75 -13.65
CA ARG A 230 -21.71 -17.19 -13.07
C ARG A 230 -22.47 -15.96 -12.55
N SER A 231 -23.54 -15.54 -13.22
CA SER A 231 -24.52 -14.70 -12.54
C SER A 231 -25.95 -14.99 -13.03
N SER A 232 -26.89 -14.91 -12.09
CA SER A 232 -28.34 -14.83 -12.31
C SER A 232 -28.79 -13.40 -12.64
N GLU A 233 -27.96 -12.38 -12.35
CA GLU A 233 -28.31 -10.95 -12.46
C GLU A 233 -27.86 -10.26 -13.76
N HIS A 234 -26.99 -10.91 -14.55
CA HIS A 234 -26.51 -10.41 -15.84
C HIS A 234 -26.61 -11.51 -16.93
N THR A 235 -27.59 -11.35 -17.81
CA THR A 235 -27.89 -12.29 -18.91
C THR A 235 -27.24 -11.91 -20.24
N CYS A 236 -26.48 -10.81 -20.32
CA CYS A 236 -25.82 -10.39 -21.56
C CYS A 236 -24.59 -11.25 -21.87
N SER A 237 -24.30 -11.43 -23.17
CA SER A 237 -23.16 -12.22 -23.63
C SER A 237 -21.82 -11.63 -23.16
N ARG A 238 -20.84 -12.49 -22.95
CA ARG A 238 -19.50 -12.15 -22.44
C ARG A 238 -18.74 -11.16 -23.35
N GLU A 239 -19.09 -11.10 -24.63
CA GLU A 239 -18.57 -10.14 -25.63
C GLU A 239 -18.97 -8.69 -25.35
N ALA A 240 -20.01 -8.47 -24.52
CA ALA A 240 -20.43 -7.14 -24.10
C ALA A 240 -19.66 -6.63 -22.86
N LEU A 241 -18.67 -7.37 -22.36
CA LEU A 241 -17.86 -6.98 -21.22
C LEU A 241 -16.59 -6.25 -21.70
N ARG A 242 -16.40 -5.01 -21.24
CA ARG A 242 -15.13 -4.30 -21.38
C ARG A 242 -14.35 -4.40 -20.08
N ARG A 243 -13.06 -4.72 -20.19
CA ARG A 243 -12.15 -4.75 -19.05
C ARG A 243 -11.79 -3.32 -18.67
N LEU A 244 -11.89 -2.99 -17.39
CA LEU A 244 -11.59 -1.63 -16.92
C LEU A 244 -10.08 -1.28 -16.98
N ASP A 245 -9.23 -2.27 -17.24
CA ASP A 245 -7.77 -2.13 -17.36
C ASP A 245 -7.29 -1.62 -18.75
N GLU A 246 -8.15 -1.61 -19.78
CA GLU A 246 -7.72 -1.41 -21.18
C GLU A 246 -7.68 0.05 -21.67
N GLU A 247 -8.19 1.03 -20.92
CA GLU A 247 -8.07 2.45 -21.30
C GLU A 247 -6.85 3.08 -20.62
N SER A 248 -5.67 2.85 -21.21
CA SER A 248 -4.47 3.62 -20.90
C SER A 248 -4.63 5.05 -21.42
N THR A 249 -4.79 6.02 -20.53
CA THR A 249 -4.54 7.43 -20.87
C THR A 249 -3.51 8.04 -19.93
N ASP A 250 -2.48 8.56 -20.58
CA ASP A 250 -1.23 9.15 -20.14
C ASP A 250 -1.27 9.92 -18.81
N VAL A 251 -0.82 9.24 -17.76
CA VAL A 251 -0.70 9.76 -16.39
C VAL A 251 0.29 10.92 -16.30
N ASN A 252 1.30 10.98 -17.20
CA ASN A 252 2.26 12.09 -17.23
C ASN A 252 1.58 13.42 -17.58
N SER A 253 0.53 13.39 -18.39
CA SER A 253 -0.27 14.58 -18.71
C SER A 253 -1.04 15.09 -17.49
N ILE A 254 -1.60 14.19 -16.68
CA ILE A 254 -2.33 14.52 -15.44
C ILE A 254 -1.39 15.11 -14.39
N VAL A 255 -0.23 14.47 -14.16
CA VAL A 255 0.82 14.99 -13.26
C VAL A 255 1.31 16.37 -13.70
N SER A 256 1.44 16.60 -15.02
CA SER A 256 1.83 17.91 -15.55
C SER A 256 0.77 19.01 -15.34
N ASN A 257 -0.51 18.66 -15.26
CA ASN A 257 -1.60 19.60 -15.01
C ASN A 257 -1.75 19.94 -13.52
N ILE A 258 -1.45 19.00 -12.61
CA ILE A 258 -1.34 19.27 -11.17
C ILE A 258 -0.23 20.31 -10.90
N ASN A 259 0.93 20.15 -11.54
CA ASN A 259 2.03 21.12 -11.44
C ASN A 259 1.68 22.52 -11.96
N LYS A 260 0.72 22.65 -12.89
CA LYS A 260 0.23 23.94 -13.39
C LYS A 260 -0.77 24.62 -12.44
N LEU A 261 -1.45 23.84 -11.59
CA LEU A 261 -2.37 24.38 -10.58
C LEU A 261 -1.64 24.86 -9.33
N ASN A 262 -0.43 24.33 -9.04
CA ASN A 262 0.42 24.74 -7.92
C ASN A 262 1.35 25.94 -8.23
N ILE A 263 1.23 26.56 -9.41
CA ILE A 263 1.88 27.85 -9.73
C ILE A 263 0.77 28.90 -9.96
N LYS A 264 0.07 29.27 -8.89
CA LYS A 264 -0.67 30.53 -8.79
C LYS A 264 -0.79 30.97 -7.34
#